data_AF-A0A373V975-F1
#
_entry.id   AF-A0A373V975-F1
#
_cell.length_a   1.000
_cell.length_b   1.000
_cell.length_c   1.000
_cell.angle_alpha   90.00
_cell.angle_beta   90.00
_cell.angle_gamma   90.00
#
_symmetry.space_group_name_H-M   'P 1'
#
loop_
_entity.id
_entity.type
_entity.pdbx_description
1 polymer ?
#
loop_
_entity_poly.entity_id
_entity_poly.type
_entity_poly.pdbx_seq_one_letter_code
_entity_poly.pdbx_strand_id
1 'polypeptide(L)'
;MELNEFFTTVILTAAVFAALVTSIANIIISLMNNWRLKKIEKQKQMNEIDKYRYSRLYELILNWHKYDSAPRGDTAEEIAFYRLLNLFMDDSGRYEIAKPLLDKCYIEELEVKKTEGEKLLNDLVGAELPDGTHSEEFPAIKQRYFDIAKEFSKMLKTVINCQLEELLCKSN
;
A
#
# COMPACT_ATOMS: atom_id res chain seq x y z
N MET A 1 -39.24 -68.83 -1.42
CA MET A 1 -39.05 -67.46 -1.93
C MET A 1 -39.03 -67.57 -3.44
N GLU A 2 -40.03 -66.99 -4.11
CA GLU A 2 -40.11 -67.10 -5.57
C GLU A 2 -38.93 -66.36 -6.20
N LEU A 3 -38.38 -66.89 -7.30
CA LEU A 3 -37.24 -66.32 -8.02
C LEU A 3 -37.44 -64.81 -8.30
N ASN A 4 -38.69 -64.42 -8.52
CA ASN A 4 -39.11 -63.04 -8.75
C ASN A 4 -38.88 -62.14 -7.52
N GLU A 5 -39.25 -62.57 -6.31
CA GLU A 5 -39.00 -61.82 -5.07
C GLU A 5 -37.51 -61.60 -4.80
N PHE A 6 -36.67 -62.60 -5.12
CA PHE A 6 -35.22 -62.49 -5.00
C PHE A 6 -34.64 -61.41 -5.93
N PHE A 7 -35.01 -61.43 -7.21
CA PHE A 7 -34.59 -60.40 -8.16
C PHE A 7 -35.08 -59.01 -7.77
N THR A 8 -36.33 -58.90 -7.30
CA THR A 8 -36.90 -57.62 -6.88
C THR A 8 -36.14 -57.02 -5.69
N THR A 9 -35.76 -57.87 -4.72
CA THR A 9 -34.98 -57.46 -3.54
C THR A 9 -33.57 -57.02 -3.93
N VAL A 10 -32.90 -57.75 -4.82
CA VAL A 10 -31.56 -57.39 -5.32
C VAL A 10 -31.58 -56.05 -6.05
N ILE A 11 -32.58 -55.82 -6.92
CA ILE A 11 -32.74 -54.56 -7.65
C ILE A 11 -32.99 -53.39 -6.69
N LEU A 12 -33.87 -53.57 -5.69
CA LEU A 12 -34.14 -52.55 -4.68
C LEU A 12 -32.90 -52.18 -3.86
N THR A 13 -32.14 -53.18 -3.41
CA THR A 13 -30.92 -52.95 -2.65
C THR A 13 -29.87 -52.21 -3.50
N ALA A 14 -29.69 -52.62 -4.77
CA ALA A 14 -28.78 -51.96 -5.70
C ALA A 14 -29.19 -50.50 -5.97
N ALA A 15 -30.49 -50.22 -6.10
CA ALA A 15 -31.00 -48.86 -6.27
C ALA A 15 -30.73 -47.97 -5.06
N VAL A 16 -30.90 -48.50 -3.84
CA VAL A 16 -30.59 -47.78 -2.59
C VAL A 16 -29.09 -47.47 -2.50
N PHE A 17 -28.23 -48.43 -2.82
CA PHE A 17 -26.78 -48.21 -2.85
C PHE A 17 -26.37 -47.18 -3.92
N ALA A 18 -26.96 -47.24 -5.11
CA ALA A 18 -26.71 -46.26 -6.16
C ALA A 18 -27.13 -44.84 -5.73
N ALA A 19 -28.28 -44.71 -5.06
CA ALA A 19 -28.74 -43.44 -4.50
C ALA A 19 -27.80 -42.91 -3.40
N LEU A 20 -27.30 -43.79 -2.52
CA LEU A 20 -26.33 -43.43 -1.48
C LEU A 20 -25.01 -42.92 -2.08
N VAL A 21 -24.45 -43.65 -3.05
CA VAL A 21 -23.20 -43.26 -3.74
C VAL A 21 -23.39 -41.93 -4.46
N THR A 22 -24.52 -41.74 -5.14
CA THR A 22 -24.85 -40.47 -5.82
C THR A 22 -24.97 -39.32 -4.83
N SER A 23 -25.59 -39.55 -3.66
CA SER A 23 -25.69 -38.56 -2.59
C SER A 23 -24.32 -38.14 -2.06
N ILE A 24 -23.44 -39.11 -1.77
CA ILE A 24 -22.07 -38.84 -1.31
C ILE A 24 -21.28 -38.08 -2.38
N ALA A 25 -21.38 -38.48 -3.65
CA ALA A 25 -20.74 -37.77 -4.76
C ALA A 25 -21.21 -36.31 -4.86
N ASN A 26 -22.53 -36.07 -4.73
CA ASN A 26 -23.10 -34.73 -4.74
C ASN A 26 -22.60 -33.87 -3.56
N ILE A 27 -22.46 -34.47 -2.37
CA ILE A 27 -21.89 -33.78 -1.19
C ILE A 27 -20.43 -33.37 -1.47
N ILE A 28 -19.62 -34.29 -2.02
CA ILE A 28 -18.21 -34.01 -2.36
C ILE A 28 -18.12 -32.89 -3.41
N ILE A 29 -18.92 -32.94 -4.48
CA ILE A 29 -18.96 -31.91 -5.52
C ILE A 29 -19.36 -30.55 -4.92
N SER A 30 -20.36 -30.53 -4.05
CA SER A 30 -20.81 -29.30 -3.37
C SER A 30 -19.69 -28.69 -2.51
N LEU A 31 -18.97 -29.51 -1.74
CA LEU A 31 -17.82 -29.06 -0.93
C LEU A 31 -16.70 -28.48 -1.81
N MET A 32 -16.35 -29.16 -2.91
CA MET A 32 -15.35 -28.68 -3.86
C MET A 32 -15.75 -27.36 -4.51
N ASN A 33 -17.00 -27.22 -4.93
CA ASN A 33 -17.51 -25.99 -5.54
C ASN A 33 -17.51 -24.83 -4.54
N ASN A 34 -17.95 -25.06 -3.30
CA ASN A 34 -17.92 -24.04 -2.26
C ASN A 34 -16.48 -23.57 -1.97
N TRP A 35 -15.52 -24.49 -1.91
CA TRP A 35 -14.12 -24.15 -1.73
C TRP A 35 -13.55 -23.32 -2.91
N ARG A 36 -13.88 -23.71 -4.15
CA ARG A 36 -13.51 -22.95 -5.36
C ARG A 36 -14.12 -21.56 -5.36
N LEU A 37 -15.41 -21.42 -5.02
CA LEU A 37 -16.10 -20.13 -4.92
C LEU A 37 -15.43 -19.21 -3.89
N LYS A 38 -15.13 -19.72 -2.70
CA LYS A 38 -14.39 -18.96 -1.68
C LYS A 38 -13.03 -18.48 -2.17
N LYS A 39 -12.33 -19.30 -2.96
CA LYS A 39 -11.04 -18.92 -3.55
C LYS A 39 -11.21 -17.80 -4.57
N ILE A 40 -12.21 -17.90 -5.45
CA ILE A 40 -12.53 -16.87 -6.46
C ILE A 40 -12.94 -15.56 -5.78
N GLU A 41 -13.77 -15.62 -4.74
CA GLU A 41 -14.20 -14.45 -3.98
C GLU A 41 -13.02 -13.73 -3.32
N LYS A 42 -12.11 -14.47 -2.68
CA LYS A 42 -10.86 -13.91 -2.14
C LYS A 42 -9.98 -13.27 -3.21
N GLN A 43 -9.85 -13.90 -4.38
CA GLN A 43 -9.11 -13.34 -5.51
C GLN A 43 -9.74 -12.04 -6.02
N LYS A 44 -11.08 -11.99 -6.10
CA LYS A 44 -11.81 -10.79 -6.50
C LYS A 44 -11.62 -9.65 -5.51
N GLN A 45 -11.75 -9.93 -4.20
CA GLN A 45 -11.50 -8.95 -3.14
C GLN A 45 -10.07 -8.40 -3.21
N MET A 46 -9.08 -9.29 -3.39
CA MET A 46 -7.68 -8.87 -3.54
C MET A 46 -7.50 -7.93 -4.74
N ASN A 47 -8.10 -8.26 -5.89
CA ASN A 47 -8.05 -7.44 -7.10
C ASN A 47 -8.73 -6.07 -6.90
N GLU A 48 -9.86 -6.02 -6.19
CA GLU A 48 -10.52 -4.75 -5.84
C GLU A 48 -9.64 -3.88 -4.92
N ILE A 49 -8.97 -4.49 -3.93
CA ILE A 49 -8.01 -3.79 -3.06
C ILE A 49 -6.82 -3.26 -3.86
N ASP A 50 -6.22 -4.09 -4.71
CA ASP A 50 -5.07 -3.70 -5.52
C ASP A 50 -5.42 -2.57 -6.51
N LYS A 51 -6.60 -2.61 -7.12
CA LYS A 51 -7.13 -1.53 -7.96
C LYS A 51 -7.33 -0.24 -7.17
N TYR A 52 -7.89 -0.33 -5.96
CA TYR A 52 -8.04 0.84 -5.08
C TYR A 52 -6.68 1.44 -4.72
N ARG A 53 -5.72 0.61 -4.28
CA ARG A 53 -4.35 1.04 -3.96
C ARG A 53 -3.70 1.74 -5.15
N TYR A 54 -3.78 1.13 -6.33
CA TYR A 54 -3.26 1.70 -7.57
C TYR A 54 -3.88 3.06 -7.86
N SER A 55 -5.23 3.16 -7.85
CA SER A 55 -5.93 4.40 -8.13
C SER A 55 -5.52 5.53 -7.18
N ARG A 56 -5.39 5.24 -5.88
CA ARG A 56 -5.06 6.25 -4.87
C ARG A 56 -3.61 6.69 -4.94
N LEU A 57 -2.67 5.76 -5.16
CA LEU A 57 -1.26 6.10 -5.37
C LEU A 57 -1.05 6.88 -6.67
N TYR A 58 -1.76 6.52 -7.73
CA TYR A 58 -1.69 7.21 -9.02
C TYR A 58 -2.25 8.63 -8.92
N GLU A 59 -3.39 8.80 -8.24
CA GLU A 59 -3.97 10.11 -7.96
C GLU A 59 -3.03 11.00 -7.13
N LEU A 60 -2.34 10.43 -6.13
CA LEU A 60 -1.35 11.15 -5.33
C LEU A 60 -0.20 11.69 -6.21
N ILE A 61 0.32 10.89 -7.14
CA ILE A 61 1.38 11.31 -8.06
C ILE A 61 0.89 12.41 -9.00
N LEU A 62 -0.30 12.26 -9.60
CA LEU A 62 -0.87 13.28 -10.49
C LEU A 62 -1.10 14.62 -9.78
N ASN A 63 -1.47 14.55 -8.51
CA ASN A 63 -1.78 15.71 -7.68
C ASN A 63 -0.65 16.06 -6.70
N TRP A 64 0.60 15.69 -7.00
CA TRP A 64 1.73 15.88 -6.08
C TRP A 64 1.79 17.31 -5.54
N HIS A 65 1.67 18.30 -6.43
CA HIS A 65 1.72 19.73 -6.14
C HIS A 65 0.59 20.24 -5.23
N LYS A 66 -0.51 19.49 -5.04
CA LYS A 66 -1.61 19.92 -4.15
C LYS A 66 -1.25 19.84 -2.67
N TYR A 67 -0.23 19.07 -2.34
CA TYR A 67 0.27 18.89 -0.97
C TYR A 67 1.48 19.79 -0.68
N ASP A 68 1.86 20.63 -1.63
CA ASP A 68 2.94 21.58 -1.46
C ASP A 68 2.50 22.70 -0.53
N SER A 69 3.40 23.12 0.36
CA SER A 69 3.21 24.34 1.15
C SER A 69 2.95 25.54 0.23
N ALA A 70 2.22 26.55 0.75
CA ALA A 70 1.95 27.76 -0.02
C ALA A 70 3.27 28.43 -0.46
N PRO A 71 3.35 28.97 -1.69
CA PRO A 71 4.50 29.78 -2.11
C PRO A 71 4.72 30.94 -1.13
N ARG A 72 5.98 31.20 -0.77
CA ARG A 72 6.40 32.33 0.06
C ARG A 72 7.62 33.00 -0.57
N GLY A 73 7.76 34.32 -0.40
CA GLY A 73 8.82 35.12 -1.00
C GLY A 73 8.33 35.97 -2.17
N ASP A 74 9.03 37.08 -2.42
CA ASP A 74 8.73 38.03 -3.48
C ASP A 74 9.62 37.82 -4.71
N THR A 75 10.75 37.13 -4.53
CA THR A 75 11.71 36.79 -5.59
C THR A 75 11.73 35.29 -5.89
N ALA A 76 12.24 34.92 -7.08
CA ALA A 76 12.35 33.51 -7.47
C ALA A 76 13.29 32.73 -6.52
N GLU A 77 14.35 33.37 -6.07
CA GLU A 77 15.33 32.84 -5.13
C GLU A 77 14.70 32.55 -3.76
N GLU A 78 13.90 33.49 -3.22
CA GLU A 78 13.19 33.29 -1.96
C GLU A 78 12.14 32.17 -2.08
N ILE A 79 11.39 32.14 -3.19
CA ILE A 79 10.41 31.08 -3.45
C ILE A 79 11.10 29.71 -3.51
N ALA A 80 12.21 29.60 -4.24
CA ALA A 80 12.99 28.37 -4.33
C ALA A 80 13.57 27.95 -2.97
N PHE A 81 14.01 28.92 -2.18
CA PHE A 81 14.51 28.69 -0.84
C PHE A 81 13.43 28.11 0.09
N TYR A 82 12.26 28.74 0.17
CA TYR A 82 11.16 28.25 1.01
C TYR A 82 10.59 26.92 0.51
N ARG A 83 10.61 26.67 -0.81
CA ARG A 83 10.27 25.35 -1.39
C ARG A 83 11.20 24.27 -0.89
N LEU A 84 12.51 24.52 -0.91
CA LEU A 84 13.50 23.56 -0.43
C LEU A 84 13.38 23.35 1.08
N LEU A 85 13.12 24.42 1.84
CA LEU A 85 12.92 24.35 3.28
C LEU A 85 11.71 23.51 3.65
N ASN A 86 10.60 23.63 2.93
CA ASN A 86 9.37 22.89 3.24
C ASN A 86 9.33 21.48 2.61
N LEU A 87 10.27 21.13 1.73
CA LEU A 87 10.24 19.88 0.95
C LEU A 87 10.03 18.65 1.84
N PHE A 88 10.80 18.54 2.93
CA PHE A 88 10.68 17.39 3.84
C PHE A 88 9.31 17.31 4.49
N MET A 89 8.75 18.45 4.93
CA MET A 89 7.44 18.48 5.59
C MET A 89 6.32 18.14 4.60
N ASP A 90 6.38 18.72 3.40
CA ASP A 90 5.41 18.46 2.35
C ASP A 90 5.42 16.96 1.96
N ASP A 91 6.62 16.37 1.78
CA ASP A 91 6.75 14.95 1.44
C ASP A 91 6.49 14.01 2.62
N SER A 92 6.73 14.43 3.87
CA SER A 92 6.31 13.69 5.06
C SER A 92 4.78 13.58 5.12
N GLY A 93 4.08 14.69 4.83
CA GLY A 93 2.62 14.68 4.68
C GLY A 93 2.14 13.75 3.56
N ARG A 94 2.81 13.75 2.41
CA ARG A 94 2.50 12.80 1.31
C ARG A 94 2.76 11.36 1.69
N TYR A 95 3.83 11.11 2.44
CA TYR A 95 4.17 9.78 2.91
C TYR A 95 3.08 9.22 3.83
N GLU A 96 2.52 10.01 4.76
CA GLU A 96 1.43 9.53 5.62
C GLU A 96 0.19 9.11 4.82
N ILE A 97 -0.06 9.74 3.67
CA ILE A 97 -1.14 9.35 2.74
C ILE A 97 -0.79 8.07 1.97
N ALA A 98 0.46 7.95 1.52
CA ALA A 98 0.94 6.82 0.73
C ALA A 98 1.13 5.54 1.56
N LYS A 99 1.65 5.66 2.79
CA LYS A 99 2.04 4.57 3.69
C LYS A 99 1.02 3.43 3.80
N PRO A 100 -0.29 3.65 4.05
CA PRO A 100 -1.26 2.55 4.13
C PRO A 100 -1.52 1.82 2.80
N LEU A 101 -1.05 2.39 1.68
CA LEU A 101 -1.22 1.85 0.33
C LEU A 101 0.05 1.14 -0.19
N LEU A 102 1.16 1.27 0.53
CA LEU A 102 2.45 0.67 0.19
C LEU A 102 2.60 -0.72 0.83
N ASP A 103 3.29 -1.62 0.14
CA ASP A 103 3.71 -2.90 0.69
C ASP A 103 4.77 -2.69 1.78
N LYS A 104 4.76 -3.57 2.79
CA LYS A 104 5.59 -3.40 3.99
C LYS A 104 7.08 -3.26 3.70
N CYS A 105 7.59 -3.93 2.67
CA CYS A 105 9.00 -3.86 2.27
C CYS A 105 9.46 -2.42 1.94
N TYR A 106 8.54 -1.57 1.48
CA TYR A 106 8.85 -0.19 1.12
C TYR A 106 8.76 0.79 2.30
N ILE A 107 8.12 0.39 3.39
CA ILE A 107 7.86 1.26 4.55
C ILE A 107 9.11 1.38 5.42
N GLU A 108 9.85 0.29 5.62
CA GLU A 108 10.95 0.24 6.60
C GLU A 108 12.05 1.26 6.29
N GLU A 109 12.49 1.36 5.04
CA GLU A 109 13.55 2.30 4.65
C GLU A 109 13.07 3.77 4.69
N LEU A 110 11.81 4.02 4.31
CA LEU A 110 11.21 5.35 4.39
C LEU A 110 11.05 5.83 5.83
N GLU A 111 10.68 4.95 6.78
CA GLU A 111 10.57 5.30 8.20
C GLU A 111 11.92 5.69 8.81
N VAL A 112 12.99 4.98 8.46
CA VAL A 112 14.34 5.32 8.92
C VAL A 112 14.71 6.74 8.46
N LYS A 113 14.52 7.01 7.16
CA LYS A 113 14.83 8.33 6.58
C LYS A 113 13.94 9.45 7.10
N LYS A 114 12.66 9.18 7.32
CA LYS A 114 11.73 10.11 7.96
C LYS A 114 12.18 10.46 9.38
N THR A 115 12.58 9.47 10.16
CA THR A 115 13.09 9.68 11.53
C THR A 115 14.38 10.52 11.53
N GLU A 116 15.29 10.26 10.59
CA GLU A 116 16.51 11.08 10.40
C GLU A 116 16.17 12.54 10.07
N GLY A 117 15.21 12.75 9.16
CA GLY A 117 14.75 14.09 8.78
C GLY A 117 14.03 14.84 9.90
N GLU A 118 13.19 14.15 10.70
CA GLU A 118 12.53 14.71 11.87
C GLU A 118 13.55 15.16 12.93
N LYS A 119 14.61 14.37 13.14
CA LYS A 119 15.70 14.75 14.03
C LYS A 119 16.40 16.02 13.52
N LEU A 120 16.76 16.06 12.24
CA LEU A 120 17.42 17.23 11.64
C LEU A 120 16.53 18.48 11.65
N LEU A 121 15.20 18.32 11.51
CA LEU A 121 14.25 19.40 11.66
C LEU A 121 14.26 19.97 13.09
N ASN A 122 14.26 19.09 14.09
CA ASN A 122 14.34 19.51 15.49
C ASN A 122 15.68 20.21 15.78
N ASP A 123 16.79 19.69 15.24
CA ASP A 123 18.11 20.31 15.36
C ASP A 123 18.12 21.70 14.69
N LEU A 124 17.46 21.85 13.54
CA LEU A 124 17.37 23.13 12.81
C LEU A 124 16.58 24.17 13.62
N VAL A 125 15.45 23.79 14.20
CA VAL A 125 14.63 24.66 15.07
C VAL A 125 15.40 25.00 16.35
N GLY A 126 16.09 24.02 16.95
CA GLY A 126 16.89 24.24 18.16
C GLY A 126 18.11 25.14 17.96
N ALA A 127 18.58 25.29 16.71
CA ALA A 127 19.66 26.19 16.34
C ALA A 127 19.19 27.64 16.08
N GLU A 128 17.88 27.92 16.12
CA GLU A 128 17.34 29.28 16.17
C GLU A 128 17.38 29.82 17.61
N LEU A 129 18.04 30.96 17.79
CA LEU A 129 18.15 31.63 19.08
C LEU A 129 16.89 32.44 19.39
N PRO A 130 16.58 32.72 20.67
CA PRO A 130 15.37 33.45 21.06
C PRO A 130 15.24 34.86 20.47
N ASP A 131 16.34 35.46 20.04
CA ASP A 131 16.40 36.77 19.39
C ASP A 131 16.23 36.71 17.86
N GLY A 132 15.99 35.51 17.31
CA GLY A 132 15.84 35.28 15.87
C GLY A 132 17.15 35.16 15.11
N THR A 133 18.30 35.16 15.80
CA THR A 133 19.60 34.87 15.19
C THR A 133 19.86 33.36 15.15
N HIS A 134 20.91 32.94 14.45
CA HIS A 134 21.24 31.52 14.26
C HIS A 134 22.55 31.17 14.95
N SER A 135 22.63 29.96 15.51
CA SER A 135 23.88 29.43 16.06
C SER A 135 24.95 29.24 14.97
N GLU A 136 26.22 29.11 15.38
CA GLU A 136 27.33 28.83 14.45
C GLU A 136 27.16 27.51 13.69
N GLU A 137 26.44 26.54 14.27
CA GLU A 137 26.19 25.23 13.68
C GLU A 137 25.04 25.24 12.66
N PHE A 138 24.20 26.27 12.67
CA PHE A 138 22.99 26.36 11.84
C PHE A 138 23.25 26.13 10.35
N PRO A 139 24.28 26.72 9.69
CA PRO A 139 24.53 26.47 8.27
C PRO A 139 24.80 25.01 7.95
N ALA A 140 25.54 24.31 8.83
CA ALA A 140 25.86 22.89 8.65
C ALA A 140 24.63 22.00 8.85
N ILE A 141 23.81 22.28 9.88
CA ILE A 141 22.56 21.55 10.14
C ILE A 141 21.58 21.76 8.98
N LYS A 142 21.42 23.00 8.51
CA LYS A 142 20.56 23.36 7.37
C LYS A 142 20.93 22.61 6.09
N GLN A 143 22.23 22.50 5.79
CA GLN A 143 22.68 21.75 4.61
C GLN A 143 22.32 20.27 4.71
N ARG A 144 22.58 19.63 5.87
CA ARG A 144 22.22 18.23 6.12
C ARG A 144 20.71 18.01 6.03
N TYR A 145 19.92 18.95 6.56
CA TYR A 145 18.47 18.94 6.46
C TYR A 145 17.98 19.00 5.00
N PHE A 146 18.59 19.83 4.15
CA PHE A 146 18.25 19.88 2.72
C PHE A 146 18.64 18.60 1.98
N ASP A 147 19.75 17.98 2.34
CA ASP A 147 20.20 16.75 1.69
C ASP A 147 19.28 15.58 2.05
N ILE A 148 18.90 15.42 3.32
CA ILE A 148 17.93 14.37 3.72
C ILE A 148 16.55 14.62 3.12
N ALA A 149 16.11 15.89 3.01
CA ALA A 149 14.82 16.23 2.39
C ALA A 149 14.77 15.78 0.93
N LYS A 150 15.83 16.04 0.16
CA LYS A 150 15.95 15.61 -1.24
C LYS A 150 16.02 14.09 -1.36
N GLU A 151 16.79 13.44 -0.49
CA GLU A 151 16.92 11.98 -0.47
C GLU A 151 15.55 11.33 -0.21
N PHE A 152 14.86 11.77 0.86
CA PHE A 152 13.53 11.29 1.21
C PHE A 152 12.51 11.52 0.09
N SER A 153 12.49 12.71 -0.52
CA SER A 153 11.63 13.03 -1.66
C SER A 153 11.81 12.06 -2.83
N LYS A 154 13.08 11.80 -3.18
CA LYS A 154 13.42 10.88 -4.27
C LYS A 154 13.01 9.45 -3.95
N MET A 155 13.29 8.99 -2.73
CA MET A 155 12.93 7.65 -2.27
C MET A 155 11.42 7.46 -2.29
N LEU A 156 10.66 8.39 -1.73
CA LEU A 156 9.19 8.32 -1.68
C LEU A 156 8.59 8.20 -3.09
N LYS A 157 9.02 9.04 -4.03
CA LYS A 157 8.56 8.96 -5.43
C LYS A 157 8.93 7.64 -6.09
N THR A 158 10.15 7.15 -5.85
CA THR A 158 10.62 5.88 -6.41
C THR A 158 9.78 4.71 -5.90
N VAL A 159 9.57 4.64 -4.59
CA VAL A 159 8.75 3.62 -3.93
C VAL A 159 7.32 3.61 -4.46
N ILE A 160 6.69 4.78 -4.56
CA ILE A 160 5.32 4.88 -5.07
C ILE A 160 5.24 4.39 -6.52
N ASN A 161 6.20 4.76 -7.36
CA ASN A 161 6.24 4.30 -8.75
C ASN A 161 6.48 2.78 -8.86
N CYS A 162 7.41 2.22 -8.09
CA CYS A 162 7.62 0.76 -8.04
C CYS A 162 6.34 0.03 -7.61
N GLN A 163 5.66 0.51 -6.56
CA GLN A 163 4.40 -0.08 -6.11
C GLN A 163 3.32 0.00 -7.20
N LEU A 164 3.22 1.12 -7.93
CA LEU A 164 2.28 1.28 -9.04
C LEU A 164 2.55 0.29 -10.17
N GLU A 165 3.81 0.09 -10.55
CA GLU A 165 4.21 -0.88 -11.58
C GLU A 165 3.86 -2.32 -11.16
N GLU A 166 4.13 -2.68 -9.90
CA GLU A 166 3.79 -4.01 -9.36
C GLU A 166 2.27 -4.26 -9.35
N LEU A 167 1.48 -3.29 -8.89
CA LEU A 167 0.02 -3.40 -8.84
C LEU A 167 -0.58 -3.51 -10.25
N LEU A 168 -0.01 -2.80 -11.22
CA LEU A 168 -0.40 -2.90 -12.63
C LEU A 168 -0.08 -4.30 -13.19
N CYS A 169 1.11 -4.84 -12.89
CA CYS A 169 1.50 -6.19 -13.34
C CYS A 169 0.63 -7.30 -12.72
N LYS A 170 0.20 -7.15 -11.45
CA LYS A 170 -0.72 -8.09 -10.79
C LYS A 170 -2.14 -8.06 -11.35
N SER A 171 -2.53 -6.95 -11.99
CA SER A 171 -3.88 -6.72 -12.51
C SER A 171 -4.09 -7.21 -13.96
N ASN A 172 -3.01 -7.49 -14.68
CA ASN A 172 -2.99 -8.02 -16.05
C ASN A 172 -2.84 -9.55 -16.04
#